data_AF-A0A552V5R4-F1
#
_entry.id   AF-A0A552V5R4-F1
#
_cell.length_a   1.000
_cell.length_b   1.000
_cell.length_c   1.000
_cell.angle_alpha   90.00
_cell.angle_beta   90.00
_cell.angle_gamma   90.00
#
_symmetry.space_group_name_H-M   'P 1'
#
loop_
_entity.id
_entity.type
_entity.pdbx_description
1 polymer ?
#
loop_
_entity_poly.entity_id
_entity_poly.type
_entity_poly.pdbx_seq_one_letter_code
_entity_poly.pdbx_strand_id
1 'polypeptide(L)'
;MKFKEIANRITGISIPIFGISWNPPILERKIAEKVVIFLEDRRVLYNPFQLETPRYCTQSIIQIREFINQQLYDVKRDSELDKILRAMRSACHKFLSILQENDFYFTSEGYQ
;
A
#
# COMPACT_ATOMS: atom_id res chain seq x y z
N MET A 1 -8.26 -18.18 9.35
CA MET A 1 -7.22 -18.44 8.33
C MET A 1 -5.91 -18.78 9.05
N LYS A 2 -5.15 -19.79 8.61
CA LYS A 2 -3.94 -20.21 9.32
C LYS A 2 -2.75 -19.36 8.86
N PHE A 3 -2.03 -18.76 9.82
CA PHE A 3 -0.82 -17.94 9.62
C PHE A 3 0.25 -18.54 8.69
N LYS A 4 0.36 -19.88 8.66
CA LYS A 4 1.25 -20.60 7.72
C LYS A 4 0.81 -20.46 6.26
N GLU A 5 -0.49 -20.39 5.97
CA GLU A 5 -1.02 -20.26 4.61
C GLU A 5 -0.80 -18.85 4.05
N ILE A 6 -1.05 -17.81 4.85
CA ILE A 6 -0.83 -16.42 4.43
C ILE A 6 0.66 -16.18 4.16
N ALA A 7 1.54 -16.65 5.05
CA ALA A 7 2.97 -16.51 4.84
C ALA A 7 3.46 -17.30 3.61
N ASN A 8 3.02 -18.55 3.43
CA ASN A 8 3.40 -19.33 2.24
C ASN A 8 2.91 -18.69 0.93
N ARG A 9 1.81 -17.92 0.96
CA ARG A 9 1.34 -17.14 -0.19
C ARG A 9 2.20 -15.91 -0.42
N ILE A 10 2.59 -15.19 0.63
CA ILE A 10 3.47 -14.01 0.50
C ILE A 10 4.87 -14.42 0.02
N THR A 11 5.40 -15.56 0.48
CA THR A 11 6.68 -16.09 -0.01
C THR A 11 6.58 -16.74 -1.39
N GLY A 12 5.36 -17.03 -1.86
CA GLY A 12 5.08 -17.66 -3.16
C GLY A 12 4.66 -16.70 -4.28
N ILE A 13 4.37 -15.44 -3.96
CA ILE A 13 4.08 -14.39 -4.96
C ILE A 13 5.41 -13.91 -5.55
N SER A 14 5.91 -14.67 -6.53
CA SER A 14 7.04 -14.29 -7.38
C SER A 14 6.58 -13.24 -8.39
N ILE A 15 6.50 -11.98 -7.96
CA ILE A 15 6.40 -10.86 -8.88
C ILE A 15 7.78 -10.74 -9.54
N PRO A 16 7.93 -10.59 -10.86
CA PRO A 16 9.24 -10.66 -11.55
C PRO A 16 10.31 -9.66 -11.07
N ILE A 17 9.93 -8.71 -10.21
CA ILE A 17 10.80 -7.68 -9.61
C ILE A 17 11.29 -8.10 -8.21
N PHE A 18 10.60 -9.04 -7.53
CA PHE A 18 10.85 -9.45 -6.15
C PHE A 18 10.95 -10.97 -6.06
N GLY A 19 12.14 -11.50 -6.35
CA GLY A 19 12.44 -12.92 -6.28
C GLY A 19 13.72 -13.18 -5.47
N ILE A 20 13.56 -13.68 -4.26
CA ILE A 20 14.42 -14.60 -3.48
C ILE A 20 13.52 -15.03 -2.31
N SER A 21 13.55 -16.31 -1.94
CA SER A 21 12.81 -16.90 -0.81
C SER A 21 12.86 -16.01 0.45
N TRP A 22 11.88 -15.12 0.62
CA TRP A 22 11.84 -14.18 1.73
C TRP A 22 11.41 -14.93 2.99
N ASN A 23 12.32 -15.16 3.92
CA ASN A 23 12.02 -15.76 5.23
C ASN A 23 12.21 -14.70 6.33
N PRO A 24 11.21 -13.84 6.57
CA PRO A 24 11.35 -12.73 7.50
C PRO A 24 11.47 -13.20 8.95
N PRO A 25 12.20 -12.46 9.80
CA PRO A 25 12.13 -12.61 11.24
C PRO A 25 10.68 -12.52 11.76
N ILE A 26 10.41 -13.15 12.92
CA ILE A 26 9.05 -13.21 13.52
C ILE A 26 8.44 -11.81 13.70
N LEU A 27 9.24 -10.82 14.05
CA LEU A 27 8.79 -9.43 14.22
C LEU A 27 8.31 -8.81 12.90
N GLU A 28 9.12 -8.93 11.84
CA GLU A 28 8.75 -8.41 10.51
C GLU A 28 7.55 -9.14 9.94
N ARG A 29 7.43 -10.44 10.20
CA ARG A 29 6.24 -11.21 9.80
C ARG A 29 4.95 -10.67 10.45
N LYS A 30 5.01 -10.30 11.73
CA LYS A 30 3.85 -9.67 12.41
C LYS A 30 3.52 -8.29 11.83
N ILE A 31 4.53 -7.51 11.47
CA ILE A 31 4.33 -6.21 10.80
C ILE A 31 3.68 -6.41 9.43
N ALA A 32 4.19 -7.35 8.63
CA ALA A 32 3.63 -7.66 7.32
C ALA A 32 2.17 -8.15 7.42
N GLU A 33 1.86 -9.00 8.40
CA GLU A 33 0.49 -9.45 8.67
C GLU A 33 -0.44 -8.28 9.02
N LYS A 34 -0.01 -7.38 9.92
CA LYS A 34 -0.78 -6.16 10.24
C LYS A 34 -1.03 -5.31 9.00
N VAL A 35 -0.04 -5.16 8.13
CA VAL A 35 -0.17 -4.43 6.87
C VAL A 35 -1.18 -5.09 5.95
N VAL A 36 -1.09 -6.39 5.72
CA VAL A 36 -2.04 -7.12 4.87
C VAL A 36 -3.47 -6.98 5.42
N ILE A 37 -3.68 -7.25 6.71
CA ILE A 37 -5.00 -7.11 7.36
C ILE A 37 -5.55 -5.69 7.22
N PHE A 38 -4.70 -4.67 7.38
CA PHE A 38 -5.13 -3.28 7.21
C PHE A 38 -5.52 -2.95 5.77
N LEU A 39 -4.80 -3.51 4.79
CA LEU A 39 -5.07 -3.31 3.36
C LEU A 39 -6.31 -4.06 2.88
N GLU A 40 -6.64 -5.21 3.48
CA GLU A 40 -7.84 -6.00 3.15
C GLU A 40 -9.14 -5.19 3.32
N ASP A 41 -9.17 -4.22 4.23
CA ASP A 41 -10.32 -3.34 4.46
C ASP A 41 -10.33 -2.08 3.56
N ARG A 42 -9.36 -1.93 2.64
CA ARG A 42 -9.23 -0.72 1.81
C ARG A 42 -9.91 -0.90 0.45
N ARG A 43 -11.16 -0.41 0.38
CA ARG A 43 -12.03 -0.42 -0.81
C ARG A 43 -11.34 -0.03 -2.12
N VAL A 44 -10.40 0.93 -2.07
CA VAL A 44 -9.64 1.40 -3.25
C VAL A 44 -8.81 0.31 -3.93
N LEU A 45 -8.50 -0.79 -3.23
CA LEU A 45 -7.67 -1.87 -3.75
C LEU A 45 -8.45 -2.98 -4.45
N TYR A 46 -9.78 -3.04 -4.31
CA TYR A 46 -10.58 -4.15 -4.86
C TYR A 46 -11.92 -3.73 -5.49
N ASN A 47 -12.47 -2.55 -5.15
CA ASN A 47 -13.69 -2.09 -5.80
C ASN A 47 -13.38 -1.47 -7.17
N PRO A 48 -14.18 -1.80 -8.21
CA PRO A 48 -14.09 -1.12 -9.50
C PRO A 48 -14.22 0.39 -9.33
N PHE A 49 -13.37 1.16 -10.02
CA PHE A 49 -13.34 2.62 -9.94
C PHE A 49 -14.72 3.24 -10.23
N GLN A 50 -15.49 2.66 -11.15
CA GLN A 50 -16.84 3.14 -11.50
C GLN A 50 -17.85 3.04 -10.34
N LEU A 51 -17.56 2.23 -9.32
CA LEU A 51 -18.41 2.02 -8.15
C LEU A 51 -17.90 2.78 -6.90
N GLU A 52 -16.82 3.55 -7.04
CA GLU A 52 -16.23 4.32 -5.95
C GLU A 52 -16.27 5.81 -6.23
N THR A 53 -16.46 6.62 -5.18
CA THR A 53 -16.35 8.07 -5.31
C THR A 53 -14.88 8.48 -5.21
N PRO A 54 -14.35 9.37 -6.08
CA PRO A 54 -12.96 9.81 -6.04
C PRO A 54 -12.49 10.24 -4.65
N ARG A 55 -13.33 10.98 -3.92
CA ARG A 55 -13.06 11.41 -2.53
C ARG A 55 -12.76 10.24 -1.58
N TYR A 56 -13.52 9.14 -1.67
CA TYR A 56 -13.31 7.96 -0.83
C TYR A 56 -12.05 7.18 -1.23
N CYS A 57 -11.71 7.15 -2.53
CA CYS A 57 -10.43 6.61 -3.00
C CYS A 57 -9.26 7.40 -2.42
N THR A 58 -9.29 8.74 -2.53
CA THR A 58 -8.26 9.62 -1.97
C THR A 58 -8.09 9.41 -0.47
N GLN A 59 -9.20 9.38 0.28
CA GLN A 59 -9.18 9.13 1.71
C GLN A 59 -8.57 7.77 2.06
N SER A 60 -8.91 6.72 1.30
CA SER A 60 -8.36 5.38 1.50
C SER A 60 -6.83 5.36 1.30
N ILE A 61 -6.33 6.03 0.26
CA ILE A 61 -4.89 6.12 -0.03
C ILE A 61 -4.14 6.92 1.05
N ILE A 62 -4.73 8.00 1.57
CA ILE A 62 -4.16 8.76 2.70
C ILE A 62 -4.02 7.84 3.92
N GLN A 63 -5.06 7.10 4.27
CA GLN A 63 -5.06 6.16 5.40
C GLN A 63 -4.01 5.05 5.23
N ILE A 64 -3.88 4.49 4.02
CA ILE A 64 -2.83 3.51 3.69
C ILE A 64 -1.45 4.11 3.91
N ARG A 65 -1.21 5.30 3.38
CA ARG A 65 0.09 5.98 3.51
C ARG A 65 0.46 6.21 4.96
N GLU A 66 -0.47 6.72 5.77
CA GLU A 66 -0.27 7.00 7.19
C GLU A 66 0.03 5.72 7.98
N PHE A 67 -0.76 4.67 7.75
CA PHE A 67 -0.56 3.38 8.40
C PHE A 67 0.80 2.76 8.05
N ILE A 68 1.18 2.76 6.76
CA ILE A 68 2.50 2.28 6.33
C ILE A 68 3.61 3.10 7.00
N ASN A 69 3.44 4.43 7.07
CA ASN A 69 4.42 5.29 7.72
C ASN A 69 4.60 4.96 9.21
N GLN A 70 3.52 4.57 9.89
CA GLN A 70 3.60 4.09 11.27
C GLN A 70 4.39 2.78 11.37
N GLN A 71 4.13 1.81 10.48
CA GLN A 71 4.84 0.52 10.51
C GLN A 71 6.34 0.66 10.18
N LEU A 72 6.72 1.67 9.39
CA LEU A 72 8.12 1.96 9.07
C LEU A 72 8.97 2.36 10.29
N TYR A 73 8.36 2.79 11.41
CA TYR A 73 9.11 3.05 12.65
C TYR A 73 9.57 1.77 13.35
N ASP A 74 8.82 0.68 13.19
CA ASP A 74 9.06 -0.58 13.89
C ASP A 74 9.81 -1.62 13.05
N VAL A 75 9.94 -1.38 11.74
CA VAL A 75 10.63 -2.29 10.83
C VAL A 75 12.15 -2.10 10.91
N LYS A 76 12.90 -3.20 10.76
CA LYS A 76 14.36 -3.11 10.66
C LYS A 76 14.71 -2.35 9.37
N ARG A 77 15.49 -1.28 9.50
CA ARG A 77 15.95 -0.49 8.36
C ARG A 77 16.72 -1.34 7.35
N ASP A 78 16.52 -1.05 6.07
CA ASP A 78 17.14 -1.73 4.92
C ASP A 78 16.79 -3.23 4.78
N SER A 79 15.86 -3.75 5.60
CA SER A 79 15.30 -5.07 5.38
C SER A 79 14.42 -5.10 4.14
N GLU A 80 14.14 -6.30 3.63
CA GLU A 80 13.23 -6.44 2.50
C GLU A 80 11.83 -5.88 2.80
N LEU A 81 11.36 -6.01 4.06
CA LEU A 81 10.09 -5.42 4.45
C LEU A 81 10.15 -3.89 4.45
N ASP A 82 11.23 -3.27 4.93
CA ASP A 82 11.41 -1.80 4.88
C ASP A 82 11.36 -1.30 3.43
N LYS A 83 12.06 -1.98 2.50
CA LYS A 83 12.04 -1.63 1.06
C LYS A 83 10.63 -1.74 0.48
N ILE A 84 9.91 -2.83 0.77
CA ILE A 84 8.53 -3.05 0.31
C ILE A 84 7.61 -1.95 0.84
N LEU A 85 7.65 -1.66 2.14
CA LEU A 85 6.80 -0.63 2.76
C LEU A 85 7.11 0.76 2.21
N ARG A 86 8.38 1.09 1.95
CA ARG A 86 8.77 2.35 1.29
C ARG A 86 8.24 2.43 -0.14
N ALA A 87 8.30 1.34 -0.90
CA ALA A 87 7.75 1.28 -2.25
C ALA A 87 6.23 1.50 -2.25
N MET A 88 5.51 0.85 -1.33
CA MET A 88 4.06 1.08 -1.16
C MET A 88 3.76 2.55 -0.80
N ARG A 89 4.49 3.14 0.15
CA ARG A 89 4.34 4.56 0.52
C ARG A 89 4.61 5.49 -0.67
N SER A 90 5.60 5.17 -1.51
CA SER A 90 5.90 5.91 -2.74
C SER A 90 4.78 5.80 -3.78
N ALA A 91 4.17 4.63 -3.93
CA ALA A 91 3.01 4.45 -4.79
C ALA A 91 1.81 5.30 -4.31
N CYS A 92 1.56 5.37 -3.00
CA CYS A 92 0.55 6.25 -2.44
C CYS A 92 0.84 7.73 -2.75
N HIS A 93 2.09 8.18 -2.61
CA HIS A 93 2.47 9.54 -2.99
C HIS A 93 2.19 9.82 -4.47
N LYS A 94 2.65 8.94 -5.36
CA LYS A 94 2.44 9.10 -6.80
C LYS A 94 0.96 9.21 -7.16
N PHE A 95 0.10 8.38 -6.56
CA PHE A 95 -1.33 8.45 -6.76
C PHE A 95 -1.92 9.81 -6.34
N LEU A 96 -1.56 10.29 -5.15
CA LEU A 96 -2.08 11.56 -4.63
C LEU A 96 -1.58 12.77 -5.43
N SER A 97 -0.32 12.75 -5.89
CA SER A 97 0.21 13.80 -6.77
C SER A 97 -0.55 13.89 -8.09
N ILE A 98 -0.84 12.77 -8.73
CA ILE A 98 -1.64 12.72 -9.97
C ILE A 98 -3.04 13.32 -9.76
N LEU A 99 -3.68 13.00 -8.63
CA LEU A 99 -5.00 13.56 -8.32
C LEU A 99 -4.95 15.07 -8.10
N GLN A 100 -3.94 15.58 -7.39
CA GLN A 100 -3.76 17.01 -7.18
C GLN A 100 -3.51 17.77 -8.48
N GLU A 101 -2.69 17.21 -9.37
CA GLU A 101 -2.45 17.77 -10.70
C GLU A 101 -3.77 17.82 -11.50
N ASN A 102 -4.53 16.72 -11.53
CA ASN A 102 -5.81 16.68 -12.24
C ASN A 102 -6.83 17.68 -11.69
N ASP A 103 -7.03 17.74 -10.37
CA ASP A 103 -7.95 18.72 -9.75
C ASP A 103 -7.57 20.16 -10.10
N PHE A 104 -6.26 20.46 -10.20
CA PHE A 104 -5.77 21.76 -10.64
C PHE A 104 -6.11 22.08 -12.10
N TYR A 105 -6.00 21.11 -13.02
CA TYR A 105 -6.39 21.30 -14.43
C TYR A 105 -7.91 21.53 -14.58
N PHE A 106 -8.75 20.75 -13.90
CA PHE A 106 -10.21 20.94 -13.98
C PHE A 106 -10.69 22.26 -13.38
N THR A 107 -10.05 22.75 -12.32
CA THR A 107 -10.39 24.04 -11.70
C THR A 107 -9.85 25.24 -12.45
N SER A 108 -8.79 25.08 -13.25
CA SER A 108 -8.21 26.16 -14.06
C SER A 108 -8.87 26.32 -15.43
N GLU A 109 -9.37 25.25 -16.06
CA GLU A 109 -10.12 25.34 -17.33
C GLU A 109 -11.59 25.73 -17.14
N GLY A 110 -12.17 25.53 -15.96
CA GLY A 110 -13.57 25.93 -15.65
C GLY A 110 -13.78 27.43 -15.40
N TYR A 111 -12.73 28.25 -15.52
CA TYR A 111 -12.73 29.70 -15.33
C TYR A 111 -12.31 30.49 -16.59
N GLN A 112 -12.56 29.94 -17.79
CA GLN A 112 -12.50 30.69 -19.05
C GLN A 112 -13.88 30.81 -19.71
#